data_AF-A0A7V4UPA4-F1
#
_entry.id   AF-A0A7V4UPA4-F1
#
_cell.length_a   1.000
_cell.length_b   1.000
_cell.length_c   1.000
_cell.angle_alpha   90.00
_cell.angle_beta   90.00
_cell.angle_gamma   90.00
#
_symmetry.space_group_name_H-M   'P 1'
#
loop_
_entity.id
_entity.type
_entity.pdbx_description
1 polymer ?
#
loop_
_entity_poly.entity_id
_entity_poly.type
_entity_poly.pdbx_seq_one_letter_code
_entity_poly.pdbx_strand_id
1 'polypeptide(L)'
;MDFNLTEAQLQIREEIRRVCRDFPDSYWREVDRKKEYPEAFVRKLTDLGWLAALIPEEYGGSGLGVTEASMILEEINRSGGNATVCHAQMYTMGTLLRHG
;
A
#
# COMPACT_ATOMS: atom_id res chain seq x y z
N MET A 1 9.82 26.89 0.44
CA MET A 1 9.48 25.51 0.07
C MET A 1 8.34 25.10 0.98
N ASP A 2 7.23 24.61 0.42
CA ASP A 2 6.09 24.12 1.20
C ASP A 2 6.21 22.59 1.31
N PHE A 3 6.11 22.07 2.53
CA PHE A 3 6.22 20.65 2.85
C PHE A 3 4.91 20.07 3.36
N ASN A 4 3.83 20.85 3.32
CA ASN A 4 2.51 20.35 3.67
C ASN A 4 2.03 19.34 2.63
N LEU A 5 1.29 18.33 3.10
CA LEU A 5 0.63 17.37 2.22
C LEU A 5 -0.52 18.02 1.47
N THR A 6 -0.73 17.58 0.24
CA THR A 6 -1.94 17.93 -0.51
C THR A 6 -3.17 17.25 0.09
N GLU A 7 -4.36 17.75 -0.24
CA GLU A 7 -5.61 17.12 0.20
C GLU A 7 -5.72 15.66 -0.27
N ALA A 8 -5.31 15.39 -1.51
CA ALA A 8 -5.28 14.03 -2.05
C ALA A 8 -4.33 13.11 -1.25
N GLN A 9 -3.17 13.62 -0.87
CA GLN A 9 -2.19 12.89 -0.05
C GLN A 9 -2.72 12.62 1.38
N LEU A 10 -3.44 13.58 1.97
CA LEU A 10 -4.13 13.38 3.25
C LEU A 10 -5.20 12.29 3.15
N GLN A 11 -5.98 12.29 2.06
CA GLN A 11 -6.97 11.26 1.77
C GLN A 11 -6.36 9.87 1.66
N ILE A 12 -5.23 9.71 0.96
CA ILE A 12 -4.51 8.44 0.86
C ILE A 12 -4.16 7.91 2.25
N ARG A 13 -3.62 8.75 3.14
CA ARG A 13 -3.31 8.34 4.52
C ARG A 13 -4.54 7.88 5.27
N GLU A 14 -5.66 8.59 5.19
CA GLU A 14 -6.85 8.19 5.93
C GLU A 14 -7.47 6.89 5.38
N GLU A 15 -7.49 6.69 4.07
CA GLU A 15 -8.01 5.46 3.48
C GLU A 15 -7.13 4.25 3.82
N ILE A 16 -5.80 4.38 3.78
CA ILE A 16 -4.90 3.29 4.21
C ILE A 16 -5.06 3.01 5.71
N ARG A 17 -5.15 4.05 6.54
CA ARG A 17 -5.45 3.89 7.97
C ARG A 17 -6.77 3.15 8.19
N ARG A 18 -7.78 3.43 7.38
CA ARG A 18 -9.08 2.73 7.43
C ARG A 18 -8.94 1.26 7.13
N VAL A 19 -8.16 0.89 6.11
CA VAL A 19 -7.87 -0.51 5.81
C VAL A 19 -7.14 -1.16 7.00
N CYS A 20 -6.12 -0.51 7.55
CA CYS A 20 -5.35 -1.06 8.66
C CYS A 20 -6.18 -1.30 9.94
N ARG A 21 -7.27 -0.55 10.16
CA ARG A 21 -8.19 -0.80 11.29
C ARG A 21 -8.84 -2.19 11.24
N ASP A 22 -8.98 -2.78 10.05
CA ASP A 22 -9.53 -4.13 9.87
C ASP A 22 -8.48 -5.23 10.18
N PHE A 23 -7.19 -4.88 10.32
CA PHE A 23 -6.06 -5.79 10.52
C PHE A 23 -5.25 -5.42 11.77
N PRO A 24 -5.80 -5.68 12.98
CA PRO A 24 -5.15 -5.33 14.23
C PRO A 24 -3.87 -6.14 14.48
N ASP A 25 -3.06 -5.75 15.46
CA ASP A 25 -1.85 -6.47 15.89
C ASP A 25 -2.03 -7.98 16.07
N SER A 26 -3.20 -8.42 16.55
CA SER A 26 -3.50 -9.84 16.72
C SER A 26 -3.50 -10.62 15.40
N TYR A 27 -3.95 -10.00 14.30
CA TYR A 27 -3.86 -10.57 12.96
C TYR A 27 -2.40 -10.76 12.56
N TRP A 28 -1.58 -9.71 12.70
CA TRP A 28 -0.17 -9.78 12.31
C TRP A 28 0.62 -10.78 13.14
N ARG A 29 0.37 -10.85 14.45
CA ARG A 29 0.97 -11.86 15.34
C ARG A 29 0.55 -13.29 14.98
N GLU A 30 -0.69 -13.47 14.53
CA GLU A 30 -1.18 -14.78 14.07
C GLU A 30 -0.46 -15.25 12.81
N VAL A 31 -0.38 -14.36 11.81
CA VAL A 31 0.29 -14.62 10.54
C VAL A 31 1.78 -14.93 10.77
N ASP A 32 2.46 -14.13 11.60
CA ASP A 32 3.86 -14.35 11.95
C ASP A 32 4.08 -15.68 12.68
N ARG A 33 3.26 -15.99 13.69
CA ARG A 33 3.35 -17.26 14.43
C ARG A 33 3.20 -18.48 13.52
N LYS A 34 2.35 -18.37 12.51
CA LYS A 34 2.13 -19.43 11.50
C LYS A 34 3.16 -19.40 10.36
N LYS A 35 3.98 -18.35 10.27
CA LYS A 35 4.90 -18.08 9.15
C LYS A 35 4.17 -18.02 7.80
N GLU A 36 2.97 -17.44 7.80
CA GLU A 36 2.11 -17.35 6.63
C GLU A 36 2.29 -16.02 5.90
N TYR A 37 1.81 -15.97 4.66
CA TYR A 37 1.65 -14.71 3.92
C TYR A 37 0.34 -14.02 4.37
N PRO A 38 0.32 -12.69 4.56
CA PRO A 38 -0.87 -11.95 4.98
C PRO A 38 -1.89 -11.78 3.83
N GLU A 39 -2.40 -12.90 3.31
CA GLU A 39 -3.26 -12.98 2.12
C GLU A 39 -4.49 -12.08 2.22
N ALA A 40 -5.18 -12.10 3.37
CA ALA A 40 -6.38 -11.29 3.58
C ALA A 40 -6.11 -9.78 3.48
N PHE A 41 -4.99 -9.31 4.03
CA PHE A 41 -4.57 -7.92 3.96
C PHE A 41 -4.21 -7.51 2.53
N VAL A 42 -3.42 -8.34 1.86
CA VAL A 42 -2.97 -8.10 0.47
C VAL A 42 -4.15 -8.09 -0.48
N ARG A 43 -5.08 -9.03 -0.34
CA ARG A 43 -6.32 -9.07 -1.11
C ARG A 43 -7.15 -7.82 -0.91
N LYS A 44 -7.33 -7.38 0.34
CA LYS A 44 -8.07 -6.14 0.65
C LYS A 44 -7.45 -4.91 -0.03
N LEU A 45 -6.12 -4.76 0.01
CA LEU A 45 -5.44 -3.66 -0.68
C LEU A 45 -5.52 -3.78 -2.20
N THR A 46 -5.50 -5.00 -2.75
CA THR A 46 -5.66 -5.27 -4.18
C THR A 46 -7.06 -4.89 -4.65
N ASP A 47 -8.10 -5.31 -3.94
CA ASP A 47 -9.50 -5.03 -4.27
C ASP A 47 -9.81 -3.53 -4.22
N LEU A 48 -9.09 -2.77 -3.38
CA LEU A 48 -9.17 -1.32 -3.28
C LEU A 48 -8.27 -0.58 -4.27
N GLY A 49 -7.47 -1.29 -5.08
CA GLY A 49 -6.58 -0.71 -6.09
C GLY A 49 -5.25 -0.18 -5.58
N TRP A 50 -4.98 -0.22 -4.27
CA TRP A 50 -3.77 0.35 -3.67
C TRP A 50 -2.48 -0.33 -4.14
N LEU A 51 -2.53 -1.63 -4.46
CA LEU A 51 -1.35 -2.34 -4.99
C LEU A 51 -1.07 -2.05 -6.47
N ALA A 52 -1.98 -1.35 -7.15
CA ALA A 52 -1.82 -0.86 -8.52
C ALA A 52 -1.50 0.64 -8.56
N ALA A 53 -1.15 1.26 -7.42
CA ALA A 53 -0.92 2.70 -7.32
C ALA A 53 0.10 3.23 -8.36
N LEU A 54 1.22 2.53 -8.55
CA LEU A 54 2.29 2.92 -9.48
C LEU A 54 2.08 2.48 -10.94
N ILE A 55 1.01 1.73 -11.21
CA ILE A 55 0.65 1.25 -12.55
C ILE A 55 -0.05 2.39 -13.31
N PRO A 56 0.35 2.71 -14.55
CA PRO A 56 -0.35 3.71 -15.37
C PRO A 56 -1.85 3.44 -15.54
N GLU A 57 -2.65 4.50 -15.67
CA GLU A 57 -4.10 4.40 -15.84
C GLU A 57 -4.52 3.58 -17.07
N GLU A 58 -3.74 3.64 -18.16
CA GLU A 58 -4.00 2.86 -19.38
C GLU A 58 -3.95 1.34 -19.16
N TYR A 59 -3.33 0.89 -18.07
CA TYR A 59 -3.27 -0.51 -17.64
C TYR A 59 -4.18 -0.80 -16.43
N GLY A 60 -5.08 0.12 -16.09
CA GLY A 60 -6.04 -0.03 -14.98
C GLY A 60 -5.49 0.28 -13.60
N GLY A 61 -4.32 0.93 -13.50
CA GLY A 61 -3.78 1.43 -12.23
C GLY A 61 -4.19 2.86 -11.91
N SER A 62 -3.62 3.44 -10.85
CA SER A 62 -3.93 4.80 -10.41
C SER A 62 -2.96 5.87 -10.96
N GLY A 63 -1.88 5.47 -11.64
CA GLY A 63 -0.89 6.40 -12.19
C GLY A 63 -0.16 7.27 -11.15
N LEU A 64 -0.24 6.93 -9.86
CA LEU A 64 0.34 7.70 -8.78
C LEU A 64 1.88 7.66 -8.79
N GLY A 65 2.47 8.64 -8.10
CA GLY A 65 3.92 8.77 -7.98
C GLY A 65 4.51 7.96 -6.81
N VAL A 66 5.84 7.97 -6.74
CA VAL A 66 6.60 7.32 -5.66
C VAL A 66 6.31 7.96 -4.30
N THR A 67 5.97 9.25 -4.26
CA THR A 67 5.57 9.94 -3.02
C THR A 67 4.32 9.28 -2.43
N GLU A 68 3.25 9.14 -3.21
CA GLU A 68 2.00 8.53 -2.77
C GLU A 68 2.20 7.05 -2.40
N ALA A 69 2.97 6.30 -3.20
CA ALA A 69 3.32 4.93 -2.86
C ALA A 69 4.09 4.82 -1.53
N SER A 70 5.00 5.75 -1.27
CA SER A 70 5.74 5.81 0.01
C SER A 70 4.80 6.13 1.18
N MET A 71 3.81 7.00 0.97
CA MET A 71 2.80 7.31 1.99
C MET A 71 1.90 6.11 2.34
N ILE A 72 1.54 5.30 1.35
CA ILE A 72 0.81 4.04 1.57
C ILE A 72 1.64 3.13 2.48
N LEU A 73 2.91 2.90 2.15
CA LEU A 73 3.79 2.05 2.95
C LEU A 73 4.04 2.61 4.35
N GLU A 74 4.22 3.93 4.47
CA GLU A 74 4.42 4.62 5.74
C GLU A 74 3.22 4.40 6.67
N GLU A 75 2.00 4.60 6.18
CA GLU A 75 0.79 4.47 7.00
C GLU A 75 0.52 3.02 7.43
N ILE A 76 0.84 2.04 6.57
CA ILE A 76 0.76 0.60 6.93
C ILE A 76 1.69 0.30 8.10
N ASN A 77 2.96 0.70 8.01
CA ASN A 77 3.94 0.47 9.07
C ASN A 77 3.60 1.25 10.34
N ARG A 78 3.13 2.50 10.20
CA ARG A 78 2.65 3.34 11.32
C ARG A 78 1.49 2.68 12.06
N SER A 79 0.66 1.92 11.36
CA SER A 79 -0.48 1.19 11.92
C SER A 79 -0.09 -0.18 12.51
N GLY A 80 1.21 -0.51 12.59
CA GLY A 80 1.70 -1.78 13.13
C GLY A 80 1.70 -2.95 12.14
N GLY A 81 1.34 -2.71 10.88
CA GLY A 81 1.35 -3.72 9.82
C GLY A 81 2.72 -3.86 9.14
N ASN A 82 2.85 -4.88 8.28
CA ASN A 82 4.07 -5.10 7.49
C ASN A 82 3.85 -4.65 6.03
N ALA A 83 4.43 -3.50 5.66
CA ALA A 83 4.29 -2.94 4.33
C ALA A 83 5.16 -3.63 3.25
N THR A 84 6.13 -4.47 3.64
CA THR A 84 7.10 -5.10 2.72
C THR A 84 6.40 -5.93 1.63
N VAL A 85 5.29 -6.60 1.99
CA VAL A 85 4.49 -7.40 1.05
C VAL A 85 3.86 -6.56 -0.05
N CYS A 86 3.59 -5.28 0.21
CA CYS A 86 3.03 -4.33 -0.76
C CYS A 86 4.13 -3.66 -1.58
N HIS A 87 5.26 -3.35 -0.94
CA HIS A 87 6.42 -2.71 -1.57
C HIS A 87 6.92 -3.52 -2.77
N ALA A 88 7.16 -4.82 -2.60
CA ALA A 88 7.66 -5.65 -3.69
C ALA A 88 6.74 -5.59 -4.92
N GLN A 89 5.43 -5.76 -4.71
CA GLN A 89 4.46 -5.77 -5.80
C GLN A 89 4.37 -4.43 -6.54
N MET A 90 4.19 -3.32 -5.81
CA MET A 90 4.02 -1.99 -6.43
C MET A 90 5.23 -1.56 -7.26
N TYR A 91 6.45 -1.79 -6.73
CA TYR A 91 7.67 -1.28 -7.36
C TYR A 91 8.16 -2.17 -8.50
N THR A 92 8.00 -3.49 -8.40
CA THR A 92 8.31 -4.40 -9.50
C THR A 92 7.44 -4.11 -10.72
N MET A 93 6.13 -3.97 -10.54
CA MET A 93 5.22 -3.66 -11.65
C MET A 93 5.48 -2.26 -12.22
N GLY A 94 5.70 -1.27 -11.36
CA GLY A 94 6.01 0.10 -11.79
C GLY A 94 7.29 0.19 -12.63
N THR A 95 8.29 -0.64 -12.33
CA THR A 95 9.55 -0.71 -13.09
C THR A 95 9.35 -1.42 -14.41
N LEU A 96 8.73 -2.61 -14.39
CA LEU A 96 8.47 -3.43 -15.58
C LEU A 96 7.70 -2.64 -16.65
N LEU A 97 6.61 -1.99 -16.26
CA LEU A 97 5.74 -1.26 -17.20
C LEU A 97 6.40 0.00 -17.78
N ARG A 98 7.41 0.58 -17.11
CA ARG A 98 8.11 1.78 -17.60
C ARG A 98 9.37 1.44 -18.40
N HIS A 99 10.00 0.29 -18.13
CA HIS A 99 11.37 0.03 -18.59
C HIS A 99 11.61 -1.35 -19.21
N GLY A 100 10.69 -2.30 -19.12
CA GLY A 100 10.81 -3.63 -19.73
C GLY A 100 10.90 -4.76 -18.73
#